data_AF-A0A563ER59-F1
#
_entry.id   AF-A0A563ER59-F1
#
_cell.length_a   1.000
_cell.length_b   1.000
_cell.length_c   1.000
_cell.angle_alpha   90.00
_cell.angle_beta   90.00
_cell.angle_gamma   90.00
#
_symmetry.space_group_name_H-M   'P 1'
#
loop_
_entity.id
_entity.type
_entity.pdbx_description
1 polymer ?
#
loop_
_entity_poly.entity_id
_entity_poly.type
_entity_poly.pdbx_seq_one_letter_code
_entity_poly.pdbx_strand_id
1 'polypeptide(L)'
;MGAEDLELLVTIVVGAADEQQARAACDELVSRAGGVVVAARDCSDEEPGCWSVAITVATDEKATHSVSGALGRAVRTFVRRLGDGFPTPRVSCEPPTAWTVLDDPDLIDVLVPGGERILVEAWAGVDPFWSTHSQ
;
A
#
# COMPACT_ATOMS: atom_id res chain seq x y z
N MET A 1 -6.85 22.75 -16.22
CA MET A 1 -5.99 21.83 -15.46
C MET A 1 -6.90 21.06 -14.54
N GLY A 2 -7.29 19.85 -14.96
CA GLY A 2 -8.17 18.99 -14.17
C GLY A 2 -7.45 18.53 -12.91
N ALA A 3 -8.20 18.34 -11.82
CA ALA A 3 -7.67 17.60 -10.68
C ALA A 3 -7.26 16.21 -11.18
N GLU A 4 -6.01 15.83 -10.95
CA GLU A 4 -5.59 14.45 -11.15
C GLU A 4 -6.16 13.62 -10.00
N ASP A 5 -6.87 12.56 -10.35
CA ASP A 5 -7.28 11.54 -9.39
C ASP A 5 -6.00 10.84 -8.89
N LEU A 6 -5.96 10.61 -7.58
CA LEU A 6 -4.88 9.89 -6.95
C LEU A 6 -5.32 8.44 -6.73
N GLU A 7 -4.35 7.52 -6.76
CA GLU A 7 -4.56 6.13 -6.36
C GLU A 7 -3.51 5.73 -5.35
N LEU A 8 -3.89 4.83 -4.45
CA LEU A 8 -2.94 4.21 -3.52
C LEU A 8 -2.63 2.80 -4.00
N LEU A 9 -1.34 2.49 -4.07
CA LEU A 9 -0.83 1.13 -4.15
C LEU A 9 -0.25 0.78 -2.79
N VAL A 10 -0.75 -0.30 -2.20
CA VAL A 10 -0.28 -0.80 -0.91
C VAL A 10 0.27 -2.19 -1.11
N THR A 11 1.56 -2.36 -0.86
CA THR A 11 2.27 -3.62 -0.99
C THR A 11 2.59 -4.15 0.41
N ILE A 12 2.14 -5.36 0.70
CA ILE A 12 2.28 -6.04 1.98
C ILE A 12 3.23 -7.21 1.79
N VAL A 13 4.24 -7.31 2.64
CA VAL A 13 5.08 -8.50 2.78
C VAL A 13 4.54 -9.33 3.93
N VAL A 14 4.27 -10.61 3.68
CA VAL A 14 3.64 -11.53 4.62
C VAL A 14 4.28 -12.91 4.53
N GLY A 15 4.54 -13.51 5.68
CA GLY A 15 4.92 -14.91 5.78
C GLY A 15 3.73 -15.83 5.53
N ALA A 16 3.78 -16.64 4.48
CA ALA A 16 2.72 -17.58 4.10
C ALA A 16 3.27 -18.83 3.39
N ALA A 17 2.54 -19.94 3.52
CA ALA A 17 2.88 -21.20 2.85
C ALA A 17 2.53 -21.20 1.35
N ASP A 18 1.51 -20.43 0.95
CA ASP A 18 1.05 -20.31 -0.43
C ASP A 18 0.32 -18.98 -0.69
N GLU A 19 -0.01 -18.72 -1.97
CA GLU A 19 -0.69 -17.51 -2.42
C GLU A 19 -2.05 -17.31 -1.74
N GLN A 20 -2.78 -18.42 -1.49
CA GLN A 20 -4.11 -18.36 -0.92
C GLN A 20 -4.04 -17.89 0.54
N GLN A 21 -3.09 -18.42 1.31
CA GLN A 21 -2.83 -18.00 2.67
C GLN A 21 -2.37 -16.54 2.72
N ALA A 22 -1.48 -16.12 1.81
CA ALA A 22 -1.00 -14.74 1.74
C ALA A 22 -2.15 -13.75 1.48
N ARG A 23 -3.06 -14.08 0.55
CA ARG A 23 -4.26 -13.26 0.28
C ARG A 23 -5.20 -13.22 1.47
N ALA A 24 -5.50 -14.38 2.07
CA ALA A 24 -6.40 -14.47 3.21
C ALA A 24 -5.89 -13.68 4.42
N ALA A 25 -4.58 -13.65 4.66
CA ALA A 25 -3.98 -12.83 5.70
C ALA A 25 -4.25 -11.32 5.49
N CYS A 26 -4.42 -10.88 4.24
CA CYS A 26 -4.68 -9.48 3.90
C CYS A 26 -6.17 -9.11 3.89
N ASP A 27 -7.11 -10.06 4.06
CA ASP A 27 -8.55 -9.82 3.89
C ASP A 27 -9.10 -8.72 4.81
N GLU A 28 -8.64 -8.69 6.07
CA GLU A 28 -9.06 -7.65 7.03
C GLU A 28 -8.57 -6.27 6.62
N LEU A 29 -7.29 -6.15 6.24
CA LEU A 29 -6.72 -4.92 5.71
C LEU A 29 -7.47 -4.46 4.46
N VAL A 30 -7.74 -5.36 3.51
CA VAL A 30 -8.47 -5.06 2.26
C VAL A 30 -9.86 -4.53 2.55
N SER A 31 -10.61 -5.23 3.41
CA SER A 31 -11.96 -4.83 3.82
C SER A 31 -11.96 -3.45 4.49
N ARG A 32 -11.04 -3.23 5.43
CA ARG A 32 -10.91 -1.97 6.17
C ARG A 32 -10.48 -0.80 5.30
N ALA A 33 -9.58 -1.05 4.36
CA ALA A 33 -9.10 -0.06 3.41
C ALA A 33 -10.12 0.26 2.32
N GLY A 34 -11.11 -0.62 2.09
CA GLY A 34 -11.95 -0.56 0.90
C GLY A 34 -11.14 -0.82 -0.38
N GLY A 35 -10.12 -1.67 -0.29
CA GLY A 35 -9.19 -1.95 -1.39
C GLY A 35 -9.56 -3.19 -2.21
N VAL A 36 -8.76 -3.47 -3.23
CA VAL A 36 -8.85 -4.66 -4.07
C VAL A 36 -7.46 -5.26 -4.25
N VAL A 37 -7.32 -6.57 -4.07
CA VAL A 37 -6.08 -7.29 -4.37
C VAL A 37 -5.87 -7.33 -5.88
N VAL A 38 -4.73 -6.83 -6.33
CA VAL A 38 -4.36 -6.71 -7.75
C VAL A 38 -3.18 -7.59 -8.14
N ALA A 39 -2.33 -7.97 -7.18
CA ALA A 39 -1.28 -8.96 -7.38
C ALA A 39 -0.94 -9.70 -6.07
N ALA A 40 -0.48 -10.93 -6.21
CA ALA A 40 0.20 -11.68 -5.15
C ALA A 40 1.39 -12.40 -5.81
N ARG A 41 2.58 -12.31 -5.21
CA ARG A 41 3.82 -12.85 -5.77
C ARG A 41 4.61 -13.57 -4.69
N ASP A 42 5.17 -14.69 -5.07
CA ASP A 42 6.15 -15.43 -4.27
C ASP A 42 7.49 -14.64 -4.29
N CYS A 43 7.98 -14.26 -3.11
CA CYS A 43 9.29 -13.64 -2.90
C CYS A 43 10.24 -14.56 -2.13
N SER A 44 9.99 -15.87 -2.15
CA SER A 44 10.75 -16.85 -1.38
C SER A 44 12.21 -17.03 -1.79
N ASP A 45 12.58 -16.54 -2.98
CA ASP A 45 13.97 -16.39 -3.39
C ASP A 45 14.76 -15.44 -2.45
N GLU A 46 14.10 -14.47 -1.81
CA GLU A 46 14.69 -13.56 -0.84
C GLU A 46 14.63 -14.12 0.59
N GLU A 47 13.47 -14.64 1.01
CA GLU A 47 13.28 -15.27 2.31
C GLU A 47 12.26 -16.42 2.24
N PRO A 48 12.57 -17.65 2.70
CA PRO A 48 11.65 -18.78 2.61
C PRO A 48 10.28 -18.51 3.24
N GLY A 49 9.21 -18.64 2.45
CA GLY A 49 7.83 -18.35 2.89
C GLY A 49 7.40 -16.89 2.72
N CYS A 50 8.24 -16.04 2.13
CA CYS A 50 7.89 -14.66 1.80
C CYS A 50 6.86 -14.59 0.67
N TRP A 51 5.78 -13.85 0.91
CA TRP A 51 4.83 -13.44 -0.11
C TRP A 51 4.67 -11.92 -0.14
N SER A 52 4.52 -11.37 -1.33
CA SER A 52 4.19 -9.97 -1.57
C SER A 52 2.78 -9.86 -2.13
N VAL A 53 1.88 -9.21 -1.40
CA VAL A 53 0.50 -8.94 -1.83
C VAL A 53 0.33 -7.46 -2.09
N ALA A 54 -0.12 -7.10 -3.29
CA ALA A 54 -0.38 -5.71 -3.66
C ALA A 54 -1.89 -5.47 -3.78
N ILE A 55 -2.35 -4.38 -3.18
CA ILE A 55 -3.73 -3.94 -3.20
C ILE A 55 -3.82 -2.50 -3.72
N THR A 56 -4.86 -2.19 -4.48
CA THR A 56 -5.20 -0.80 -4.82
C THR A 56 -6.25 -0.28 -3.87
N VAL A 57 -6.15 1.00 -3.51
CA VAL A 57 -7.12 1.69 -2.67
C VAL A 57 -7.46 3.03 -3.32
N ALA A 58 -8.76 3.27 -3.53
CA ALA A 58 -9.23 4.54 -4.04
C ALA A 58 -9.02 5.64 -2.99
N THR A 59 -8.69 6.86 -3.43
CA THR A 59 -8.57 8.02 -2.54
C THR A 59 -9.45 9.16 -3.03
N ASP A 60 -10.12 9.81 -2.08
CA ASP A 60 -10.89 11.03 -2.34
C ASP A 60 -10.00 12.28 -2.47
N GLU A 61 -8.70 12.17 -2.19
CA GLU A 61 -7.74 13.26 -2.33
C GLU A 61 -7.53 13.63 -3.80
N LYS A 62 -7.54 14.94 -4.06
CA LYS A 62 -7.37 15.50 -5.40
C LYS A 62 -6.18 16.43 -5.44
N ALA A 63 -5.36 16.30 -6.48
CA ALA A 63 -4.26 17.21 -6.76
C ALA A 63 -4.79 18.55 -7.32
N THR A 64 -5.32 19.40 -6.44
CA THR A 64 -5.93 20.69 -6.85
C THR A 64 -4.93 21.85 -6.91
N HIS A 65 -4.09 22.00 -5.88
CA HIS A 65 -3.17 23.15 -5.74
C HIS A 65 -1.69 22.73 -5.61
N SER A 66 -1.42 21.53 -5.11
CA SER A 66 -0.07 20.98 -4.95
C SER A 66 -0.14 19.46 -5.05
N VAL A 67 0.52 18.89 -6.07
CA VAL A 67 0.60 17.44 -6.28
C VAL A 67 1.31 16.78 -5.10
N SER A 68 2.50 17.28 -4.70
CA SER A 68 3.26 16.76 -3.55
C SER A 68 2.46 16.82 -2.25
N GLY A 69 1.71 17.90 -2.02
CA GLY A 69 0.88 18.07 -0.84
C GLY A 69 -0.35 17.16 -0.84
N ALA A 70 -0.92 16.85 -2.00
CA ALA A 70 -2.02 15.89 -2.12
C ALA A 70 -1.52 14.45 -1.94
N LEU A 71 -0.43 14.06 -2.60
CA LEU A 71 0.22 12.75 -2.45
C LEU A 71 0.59 12.46 -0.98
N GLY A 72 1.27 13.39 -0.33
CA GLY A 72 1.65 13.22 1.07
C GLY A 72 0.46 13.22 2.05
N ARG A 73 -0.68 13.80 1.68
CA ARG A 73 -1.92 13.70 2.48
C ARG A 73 -2.60 12.36 2.26
N ALA A 74 -2.68 11.86 1.03
CA ALA A 74 -3.23 10.54 0.72
C ALA A 74 -2.55 9.44 1.54
N VAL A 75 -1.21 9.40 1.56
CA VAL A 75 -0.44 8.44 2.36
C VAL A 75 -0.75 8.56 3.87
N ARG A 76 -0.70 9.77 4.43
CA ARG A 76 -0.96 9.98 5.87
C ARG A 76 -2.40 9.67 6.26
N THR A 77 -3.36 9.98 5.39
CA THR A 77 -4.77 9.68 5.61
C THR A 77 -5.00 8.18 5.61
N PHE A 78 -4.38 7.45 4.68
CA PHE A 78 -4.43 5.98 4.66
C PHE A 78 -3.86 5.37 5.94
N VAL A 79 -2.61 5.71 6.32
CA VAL A 79 -1.96 5.16 7.51
C VAL A 79 -2.78 5.43 8.78
N ARG A 80 -3.38 6.62 8.91
CA ARG A 80 -4.26 6.92 10.05
C ARG A 80 -5.54 6.09 10.10
N ARG A 81 -6.04 5.62 8.95
CA ARG A 81 -7.21 4.72 8.88
C ARG A 81 -6.86 3.28 9.30
N LEU A 82 -5.59 2.89 9.28
CA LEU A 82 -5.11 1.58 9.71
C LEU A 82 -5.25 1.34 11.22
N GLY A 83 -5.33 2.40 12.04
CA GLY A 83 -5.67 2.32 13.45
C GLY A 83 -4.94 3.30 14.34
N ASP A 84 -5.43 3.46 15.56
CA ASP A 84 -4.94 4.46 16.53
C ASP A 84 -3.51 4.16 17.03
N GLY A 85 -3.02 2.94 16.83
CA GLY A 85 -1.65 2.53 17.18
C GLY A 85 -0.59 2.93 16.15
N PHE A 86 -0.98 3.33 14.94
CA PHE A 86 -0.01 3.68 13.89
C PHE A 86 0.57 5.07 14.13
N PRO A 87 1.91 5.22 14.12
CA PRO A 87 2.54 6.53 14.27
C PRO A 87 2.24 7.41 13.06
N THR A 88 2.44 8.72 13.22
CA THR A 88 2.41 9.62 12.05
C THR A 88 3.56 9.24 11.11
N PRO A 89 3.30 8.82 9.86
CA PRO A 89 4.33 8.26 9.01
C PRO A 89 5.30 9.36 8.53
N ARG A 90 6.57 8.99 8.40
CA ARG A 90 7.54 9.76 7.62
C ARG A 90 7.27 9.49 6.15
N VAL A 91 6.87 10.52 5.42
CA VAL A 91 6.52 10.41 4.00
C VAL A 91 7.64 10.97 3.16
N SER A 92 8.15 10.16 2.24
CA SER A 92 8.99 10.59 1.13
C SER A 92 8.08 11.07 0.01
N CYS A 93 8.28 12.30 -0.48
CA CYS A 93 7.49 12.86 -1.57
C CYS A 93 8.40 13.18 -2.76
N GLU A 94 8.26 12.41 -3.83
CA GLU A 94 8.95 12.62 -5.11
C GLU A 94 7.92 12.45 -6.24
N PRO A 95 7.21 13.55 -6.61
CA PRO A 95 6.20 13.51 -7.67
C PRO A 95 6.72 12.80 -8.93
N PRO A 96 5.94 11.89 -9.55
CA PRO A 96 4.49 11.71 -9.38
C PRO A 96 4.07 10.84 -8.18
N THR A 97 5.00 10.47 -7.28
CA THR A 97 4.73 9.57 -6.17
C THR A 97 5.00 10.17 -4.79
N ALA A 98 4.38 9.59 -3.77
CA ALA A 98 4.84 9.73 -2.39
C ALA A 98 4.62 8.41 -1.67
N TRP A 99 5.49 8.08 -0.73
CA TRP A 99 5.42 6.79 -0.06
C TRP A 99 5.86 6.83 1.39
N THR A 100 5.48 5.80 2.11
CA THR A 100 6.01 5.47 3.44
C THR A 100 6.11 3.96 3.59
N VAL A 101 7.02 3.53 4.45
CA VAL A 101 7.19 2.13 4.82
C VAL A 101 6.80 2.01 6.30
N LEU A 102 5.95 1.04 6.59
CA LEU A 102 5.64 0.58 7.94
C LEU A 102 6.37 -0.76 8.12
N ASP A 103 7.21 -0.84 9.14
CA ASP A 103 8.13 -1.97 9.38
C ASP A 103 8.15 -2.39 10.85
N ASP A 104 7.11 -2.05 11.61
CA ASP A 104 6.87 -2.54 12.96
C ASP A 104 6.00 -3.82 12.88
N PRO A 105 6.59 -5.01 13.02
CA PRO A 105 5.86 -6.27 12.84
C PRO A 105 4.79 -6.46 13.92
N ASP A 106 4.98 -5.96 15.14
CA ASP A 106 3.99 -6.11 16.22
C ASP A 106 2.72 -5.30 15.91
N LEU A 107 2.86 -4.15 15.25
CA LEU A 107 1.71 -3.36 14.79
C LEU A 107 1.06 -3.94 13.53
N ILE A 108 1.87 -4.51 12.63
CA ILE A 108 1.40 -5.03 11.36
C ILE A 108 0.68 -6.37 11.56
N ASP A 109 1.18 -7.26 12.42
CA ASP A 109 0.61 -8.59 12.68
C ASP A 109 -0.84 -8.52 13.18
N VAL A 110 -1.19 -7.43 13.88
CA VAL A 110 -2.57 -7.14 14.32
C VAL A 110 -3.53 -6.92 13.14
N LEU A 111 -3.05 -6.42 12.00
CA LEU A 111 -3.84 -6.15 10.80
C LEU A 111 -3.71 -7.23 9.73
N VAL A 112 -2.52 -7.81 9.61
CA VAL A 112 -2.17 -8.82 8.63
C VAL A 112 -1.38 -9.88 9.38
N PRO A 113 -1.99 -11.01 9.76
CA PRO A 113 -1.29 -12.08 10.46
C PRO A 113 -0.06 -12.55 9.67
N GLY A 114 1.11 -12.57 10.30
CA GLY A 114 2.39 -12.86 9.67
C GLY A 114 2.93 -11.72 8.79
N GLY A 115 2.34 -10.52 8.86
CA GLY A 115 2.77 -9.36 8.10
C GLY A 115 4.04 -8.75 8.67
N GLU A 116 5.01 -8.48 7.80
CA GLU A 116 6.34 -8.01 8.18
C GLU A 116 6.57 -6.55 7.81
N ARG A 117 6.02 -6.13 6.67
CA ARG A 117 6.20 -4.79 6.13
C ARG A 117 5.02 -4.37 5.26
N ILE A 118 4.67 -3.09 5.33
CA ILE A 118 3.70 -2.47 4.43
C ILE A 118 4.35 -1.25 3.77
N LEU A 119 4.44 -1.26 2.44
CA LEU A 119 4.75 -0.10 1.62
C LEU A 119 3.42 0.53 1.17
N VAL A 120 3.23 1.81 1.48
CA VAL A 120 2.07 2.58 1.03
C VAL A 120 2.56 3.65 0.06
N GLU A 121 2.11 3.61 -1.18
CA GLU A 121 2.47 4.53 -2.25
C GLU A 121 1.22 5.25 -2.76
N ALA A 122 1.29 6.57 -2.89
CA ALA A 122 0.32 7.36 -3.61
C ALA A 122 0.89 7.73 -4.98
N TRP A 123 0.05 7.64 -6.02
CA TRP A 123 0.40 7.93 -7.41
C TRP A 123 -0.52 9.00 -7.97
N ALA A 124 0.05 9.94 -8.74
CA ALA A 124 -0.69 10.93 -9.51
C ALA A 124 -0.60 10.61 -11.02
N GLY A 125 -1.75 10.48 -11.68
CA GLY A 125 -1.87 10.44 -13.14
C GLY A 125 -1.37 9.17 -13.86
N VAL A 126 -0.82 8.19 -13.14
CA VAL A 126 -0.27 6.94 -13.70
C VAL A 126 -0.68 5.75 -12.83
N ASP A 127 -1.39 4.78 -13.42
CA ASP A 127 -1.62 3.47 -12.81
C ASP A 127 -0.26 2.74 -12.64
N PRO A 128 0.16 2.40 -11.42
CA PRO A 128 1.45 1.73 -11.21
C PRO A 128 1.54 0.35 -11.89
N PHE A 129 0.42 -0.32 -12.22
CA PHE A 129 0.40 -1.63 -12.88
C PHE A 129 0.50 -1.58 -14.40
N TRP A 130 0.10 -0.48 -15.04
CA TRP A 130 0.19 -0.36 -16.51
C TRP A 130 1.65 -0.26 -16.99
N SER A 131 2.53 0.29 -16.15
CA SER A 131 3.95 0.43 -16.44
C SER A 131 4.72 -0.90 -16.47
N THR A 132 4.17 -1.97 -15.87
CA THR A 132 4.83 -3.29 -15.81
C THR A 132 4.34 -4.28 -16.87
N HIS A 133 3.25 -3.98 -17.60
CA HIS A 133 2.68 -4.84 -18.65
C HIS A 133 3.06 -4.42 -20.09
N SER A 134 3.97 -3.46 -20.24
CA SER A 134 4.53 -3.05 -21.54
C SER A 134 5.98 -3.53 -21.70
N GLN A 135 6.22 -4.83 -21.65
CA GLN A 135 7.39 -5.48 -22.27
C GLN A 135 6.99 -6.83 -22.87
#